data_AF-A0A937D203-F1
#
_entry.id   AF-A0A937D203-F1
#
_cell.length_a   1.000
_cell.length_b   1.000
_cell.length_c   1.000
_cell.angle_alpha   90.00
_cell.angle_beta   90.00
_cell.angle_gamma   90.00
#
_symmetry.space_group_name_H-M   'P 1'
#
loop_
_entity.id
_entity.type
_entity.pdbx_description
1 polymer ?
#
loop_
_entity_poly.entity_id
_entity_poly.type
_entity_poly.pdbx_seq_one_letter_code
_entity_poly.pdbx_strand_id
1 'polypeptide(L)'
;MPSPFNSTDFAFCKQYTAILKSYADVIKIEYSGALCSAGKTEHACQMMASTPGQYLFAVDRREVIDTRIKRIEKKAAAEGTHPLVQAIFSKSEGQFEAGTENVRQALREQPTKDHDAPHRVVVCTHEGLLSSDLSTYQGWTLIIDETPNIWGFGELQSPFSWSLYKSFFGLKPLDDEWSEVTICRDAPTPTACAKDAAISDDFRDLYRRWKNTRPLVKLTSWEETADGRRWSWCSVWNPEKLDAFKRVMILANSFEDSLTFKLLKQAGVRLVPFSIPDDRQWLPRTVLIRYFASTHRAGTGFWTNPADTGGAEALRKTSEWIMQNTDPENHFWSANLHELIKRNLPGQKLNPKIAGSDAYKHLTCGSFIYTAKPSRAEVAAFARYGITYQEIVRARQNEDLVQFFFRSWLRVPDDPRDGEFRVYDLAQATFLKGFIEATGRPFKSILEHVIEAGVDEHKPKPVGRPKTVKTEAEKQARAAKARISNSMSKRKAREALRKDERDAGTVRKRGRPPKHKGGENAFPHS
;
A
#
# COMPACT_ATOMS: atom_id res chain seq x y z
N MET A 1 1.98 -18.44 21.06
CA MET A 1 1.29 -19.54 20.36
C MET A 1 2.06 -19.82 19.08
N PRO A 2 2.45 -21.08 18.80
CA PRO A 2 3.26 -21.39 17.64
C PRO A 2 2.44 -21.23 16.36
N SER A 3 3.09 -20.60 15.38
CA SER A 3 2.57 -20.22 14.08
C SER A 3 2.30 -21.44 13.18
N PRO A 4 1.13 -21.55 12.52
CA PRO A 4 0.88 -22.58 11.53
C PRO A 4 1.22 -22.04 10.13
N PHE A 5 2.50 -22.02 9.76
CA PHE A 5 2.91 -21.84 8.36
C PHE A 5 3.53 -23.16 7.87
N ASN A 6 2.82 -23.82 6.96
CA ASN A 6 3.20 -25.09 6.35
C ASN A 6 4.37 -24.90 5.38
N SER A 7 5.18 -25.95 5.21
CA SER A 7 6.35 -26.05 4.32
C SER A 7 6.06 -25.85 2.82
N THR A 8 4.80 -25.73 2.41
CA THR A 8 4.36 -25.47 1.03
C THR A 8 4.57 -24.02 0.57
N ASP A 9 4.71 -23.05 1.49
CA ASP A 9 4.91 -21.64 1.13
C ASP A 9 6.32 -21.36 0.55
N PHE A 10 7.29 -22.24 0.80
CA PHE A 10 8.67 -22.09 0.33
C PHE A 10 8.87 -22.45 -1.15
N ALA A 11 8.05 -23.34 -1.72
CA ALA A 11 8.14 -23.71 -3.14
C ALA A 11 7.59 -22.60 -4.05
N PHE A 12 6.56 -21.89 -3.57
CA PHE A 12 5.88 -20.83 -4.30
C PHE A 12 6.73 -19.58 -4.51
N CYS A 13 7.52 -19.19 -3.49
CA CYS A 13 8.44 -18.05 -3.59
C CYS A 13 9.45 -18.23 -4.74
N LYS A 14 9.85 -19.46 -5.08
CA LYS A 14 10.82 -19.73 -6.17
C LYS A 14 10.34 -19.33 -7.56
N GLN A 15 9.04 -19.41 -7.88
CA GLN A 15 8.55 -19.22 -9.26
C GLN A 15 8.42 -17.74 -9.64
N TYR A 16 7.97 -16.90 -8.70
CA TYR A 16 7.99 -15.43 -8.88
C TYR A 16 9.43 -14.88 -8.83
N THR A 17 10.27 -15.47 -7.96
CA THR A 17 11.71 -15.17 -7.94
C THR A 17 12.36 -15.54 -9.26
N ALA A 18 11.90 -16.57 -10.00
CA ALA A 18 12.45 -16.92 -11.32
C ALA A 18 12.10 -15.91 -12.43
N ILE A 19 10.94 -15.27 -12.36
CA ILE A 19 10.54 -14.19 -13.29
C ILE A 19 11.36 -12.91 -13.02
N LEU A 20 11.71 -12.64 -11.76
CA LEU A 20 12.57 -11.51 -11.38
C LEU A 20 14.08 -11.82 -11.48
N LYS A 21 14.48 -13.09 -11.48
CA LYS A 21 15.91 -13.50 -11.50
C LYS A 21 16.51 -13.64 -12.88
N SER A 22 15.73 -13.67 -13.97
CA SER A 22 16.29 -14.09 -15.26
C SER A 22 17.23 -13.08 -15.92
N TYR A 23 17.40 -11.86 -15.38
CA TYR A 23 18.27 -10.82 -15.98
C TYR A 23 18.94 -9.85 -14.97
N ALA A 24 19.16 -10.23 -13.71
CA ALA A 24 19.79 -9.34 -12.75
C ALA A 24 21.33 -9.38 -12.80
N ASP A 25 21.93 -8.67 -13.77
CA ASP A 25 23.16 -7.95 -13.44
C ASP A 25 22.78 -6.94 -12.35
N VAL A 26 23.36 -7.14 -11.17
CA VAL A 26 22.73 -6.78 -9.90
C VAL A 26 22.65 -5.26 -9.72
N ILE A 27 21.46 -4.67 -9.92
CA ILE A 27 21.17 -3.27 -9.62
C ILE A 27 21.58 -2.98 -8.19
N LYS A 28 22.47 -1.99 -8.02
CA LYS A 28 22.96 -1.54 -6.72
C LYS A 28 22.25 -0.25 -6.33
N ILE A 29 21.61 -0.25 -5.16
CA ILE A 29 21.05 0.95 -4.56
C ILE A 29 21.73 1.19 -3.23
N GLU A 30 22.31 2.38 -3.08
CA GLU A 30 22.84 2.85 -1.80
C GLU A 30 21.70 3.43 -0.97
N TYR A 31 21.69 3.21 0.34
CA TYR A 31 20.67 3.79 1.19
C TYR A 31 21.21 4.27 2.52
N SER A 32 20.62 5.35 3.04
CA SER A 32 20.78 5.74 4.43
C SER A 32 19.45 5.57 5.15
N GLY A 33 19.42 4.62 6.08
CA GLY A 33 18.31 4.36 7.00
C GLY A 33 18.31 5.27 8.24
N ALA A 34 19.17 6.30 8.27
CA ALA A 34 19.37 7.15 9.43
C ALA A 34 18.05 7.72 9.95
N LEU A 35 17.97 7.93 11.27
CA LEU A 35 16.75 8.33 11.96
C LEU A 35 16.13 9.62 11.41
N CYS A 36 14.85 9.85 11.72
CA CYS A 36 14.22 11.15 11.56
C CYS A 36 15.12 12.22 12.17
N SER A 37 15.21 13.34 11.46
CA SER A 37 16.06 14.51 11.75
C SER A 37 17.56 14.37 11.48
N ALA A 38 18.13 13.21 11.13
CA ALA A 38 19.58 12.98 10.96
C ALA A 38 20.25 13.70 9.76
N GLY A 39 19.73 14.85 9.31
CA GLY A 39 20.35 15.64 8.25
C GLY A 39 20.31 15.02 6.85
N LYS A 40 19.53 13.97 6.58
CA LYS A 40 19.49 13.28 5.27
C LYS A 40 19.24 14.22 4.08
N THR A 41 18.18 15.01 4.13
CA THR A 41 17.87 16.00 3.09
C THR A 41 18.98 17.04 2.96
N GLU A 42 19.59 17.44 4.08
CA GLU A 42 20.68 18.42 4.10
C GLU A 42 21.93 17.88 3.41
N HIS A 43 22.26 16.61 3.67
CA HIS A 43 23.32 15.87 3.01
C HIS A 43 23.09 15.78 1.49
N ALA A 44 21.86 15.48 1.05
CA ALA A 44 21.50 15.46 -0.37
C ALA A 44 21.69 16.82 -1.05
N CYS A 45 21.14 17.88 -0.45
CA CYS A 45 21.26 19.23 -0.98
C CYS A 45 22.72 19.69 -1.01
N GLN A 46 23.51 19.36 0.02
CA GLN A 46 24.94 19.66 0.07
C GLN A 46 25.71 18.93 -1.03
N MET A 47 25.44 17.65 -1.25
CA MET A 47 26.08 16.86 -2.30
C MET A 47 25.82 17.47 -3.69
N MET A 48 24.55 17.75 -4.00
CA MET A 48 24.18 18.33 -5.30
C MET A 48 24.70 19.75 -5.48
N ALA A 49 24.82 20.53 -4.41
CA ALA A 49 25.38 21.87 -4.46
C ALA A 49 26.90 21.86 -4.65
N SER A 50 27.65 21.08 -3.87
CA SER A 50 29.12 21.15 -3.85
C SER A 50 29.82 20.34 -4.95
N THR A 51 29.18 19.30 -5.48
CA THR A 51 29.81 18.38 -6.43
C THR A 51 29.19 18.53 -7.82
N PRO A 52 29.92 19.10 -8.81
CA PRO A 52 29.44 19.19 -10.19
C PRO A 52 29.07 17.83 -10.77
N GLY A 53 27.91 17.76 -11.41
CA GLY A 53 27.40 16.53 -12.01
C GLY A 53 25.94 16.65 -12.45
N GLN A 54 25.38 15.55 -12.94
CA GLN A 54 24.00 15.47 -13.41
C GLN A 54 23.16 14.67 -12.42
N TYR A 55 22.17 15.33 -11.80
CA TYR A 55 21.37 14.77 -10.72
C TYR A 55 19.88 14.75 -11.07
N LEU A 56 19.23 13.62 -10.78
CA LEU A 56 17.78 13.54 -10.66
C LEU A 56 17.44 13.40 -9.17
N PHE A 57 16.72 14.37 -8.61
CA PHE A 57 16.32 14.41 -7.21
C PHE A 57 14.81 14.18 -7.09
N ALA A 58 14.43 12.98 -6.69
CA ALA A 58 13.04 12.60 -6.51
C ALA A 58 12.58 12.86 -5.07
N VAL A 59 11.45 13.54 -4.90
CA VAL A 59 10.85 13.88 -3.60
C VAL A 59 9.44 13.31 -3.49
N ASP A 60 8.94 13.16 -2.26
CA ASP A 60 7.62 12.55 -2.01
C ASP A 60 6.46 13.35 -2.61
N ARG A 61 6.53 14.69 -2.57
CA ARG A 61 5.40 15.58 -2.83
C ARG A 61 5.78 16.87 -3.57
N ARG A 62 4.81 17.53 -4.19
CA ARG A 62 5.05 18.72 -5.04
C ARG A 62 5.39 19.94 -4.20
N GLU A 63 4.73 20.07 -3.05
CA GLU A 63 4.83 21.15 -2.08
C GLU A 63 6.27 21.39 -1.58
N VAL A 64 7.11 20.34 -1.57
CA VAL A 64 8.48 20.44 -1.07
C VAL A 64 9.49 20.84 -2.15
N ILE A 65 9.14 20.77 -3.44
CA ILE A 65 10.06 20.98 -4.57
C ILE A 65 10.73 22.35 -4.48
N ASP A 66 9.96 23.43 -4.40
CA ASP A 66 10.50 24.79 -4.34
C ASP A 66 11.41 24.99 -3.12
N THR A 67 11.04 24.37 -1.99
CA THR A 67 11.87 24.42 -0.77
C THR A 67 13.19 23.69 -0.98
N ARG A 68 13.22 22.57 -1.71
CA ARG A 68 14.45 21.85 -2.03
C ARG A 68 15.32 22.65 -3.00
N ILE A 69 14.74 23.23 -4.04
CA ILE A 69 15.45 24.06 -5.02
C ILE A 69 16.14 25.24 -4.33
N LYS A 70 15.40 26.03 -3.54
CA LYS A 70 15.96 27.16 -2.79
C LYS A 70 17.11 26.75 -1.85
N ARG A 71 17.03 25.56 -1.24
CA ARG A 71 18.11 25.03 -0.38
C ARG A 71 19.35 24.65 -1.18
N ILE A 72 19.17 24.01 -2.34
CA ILE A 72 20.28 23.65 -3.24
C ILE A 72 20.96 24.92 -3.75
N GLU A 73 20.20 25.90 -4.24
CA GLU A 73 20.72 27.18 -4.73
C GLU A 73 21.47 27.96 -3.65
N LYS A 74 20.90 28.06 -2.44
CA LYS A 74 21.54 28.71 -1.30
C LYS A 74 22.90 28.07 -0.97
N LYS A 75 22.96 26.74 -0.98
CA LYS A 75 24.20 26.00 -0.72
C LYS A 75 25.19 26.14 -1.86
N ALA A 76 24.73 26.08 -3.10
CA ALA A 76 25.57 26.25 -4.28
C ALA A 76 26.25 27.63 -4.26
N ALA A 77 25.49 28.68 -3.92
CA ALA A 77 26.04 30.02 -3.73
C ALA A 77 27.12 30.08 -2.63
N ALA A 78 26.95 29.33 -1.53
CA ALA A 78 27.96 29.25 -0.46
C ALA A 78 29.22 28.47 -0.88
N GLU A 79 29.08 27.48 -1.76
CA GLU A 79 30.17 26.65 -2.28
C GLU A 79 30.81 27.23 -3.56
N GLY A 80 30.30 28.36 -4.08
CA GLY A 80 30.78 28.97 -5.31
C GLY A 80 30.45 28.16 -6.58
N THR A 81 29.42 27.32 -6.54
CA THR A 81 28.94 26.53 -7.68
C THR A 81 27.65 27.12 -8.27
N HIS A 82 27.35 26.78 -9.52
CA HIS A 82 26.19 27.30 -10.25
C HIS A 82 25.46 26.18 -11.01
N PRO A 83 24.84 25.21 -10.31
CA PRO A 83 24.05 24.18 -10.97
C PRO A 83 22.85 24.78 -11.70
N LEU A 84 22.54 24.27 -12.89
CA LEU A 84 21.24 24.48 -13.52
C LEU A 84 20.19 23.66 -12.76
N VAL A 85 19.32 24.32 -11.99
CA VAL A 85 18.28 23.66 -11.20
C VAL A 85 16.92 23.80 -11.88
N GLN A 86 16.24 22.69 -12.14
CA GLN A 86 14.94 22.66 -12.81
C GLN A 86 13.96 21.76 -12.06
N ALA A 87 12.68 22.11 -12.13
CA ALA A 87 11.60 21.34 -11.54
C ALA A 87 10.75 20.67 -12.61
N ILE A 88 10.43 19.38 -12.43
CA ILE A 88 9.49 18.65 -13.28
C ILE A 88 8.43 17.99 -12.40
N PHE A 89 7.26 18.61 -12.35
CA PHE A 89 6.08 18.13 -11.63
C PHE A 89 4.82 18.47 -12.43
N SER A 90 3.71 17.79 -12.16
CA SER A 90 2.48 18.00 -12.91
C SER A 90 1.82 19.32 -12.55
N LYS A 91 1.36 20.03 -13.59
CA LYS A 91 0.57 21.26 -13.47
C LYS A 91 -0.76 20.99 -12.74
N SER A 92 -1.21 21.95 -11.95
CA SER A 92 -2.56 21.99 -11.39
C SER A 92 -3.04 23.44 -11.38
N GLU A 93 -4.32 23.65 -11.66
CA GLU A 93 -4.90 24.99 -11.68
C GLU A 93 -4.96 25.57 -10.26
N GLY A 94 -4.59 26.84 -10.11
CA GLY A 94 -4.61 27.59 -8.84
C GLY A 94 -3.50 27.24 -7.85
N GLN A 95 -2.95 26.03 -7.88
CA GLN A 95 -1.78 25.61 -7.12
C GLN A 95 -0.86 24.82 -8.06
N PHE A 96 0.42 25.23 -8.19
CA PHE A 96 1.42 24.58 -9.07
C PHE A 96 1.27 24.87 -10.58
N GLU A 97 0.92 26.10 -10.95
CA GLU A 97 0.79 26.57 -12.35
C GLU A 97 2.08 26.41 -13.18
N ALA A 98 3.25 26.49 -12.54
CA ALA A 98 4.56 26.31 -13.20
C ALA A 98 4.90 24.84 -13.54
N GLY A 99 4.00 23.90 -13.22
CA GLY A 99 4.18 22.50 -13.57
C GLY A 99 4.03 22.23 -15.06
N THR A 100 4.37 21.01 -15.47
CA THR A 100 4.20 20.53 -16.85
C THR A 100 2.93 19.71 -17.00
N GLU A 101 2.29 19.80 -18.17
CA GLU A 101 1.13 18.96 -18.53
C GLU A 101 1.54 17.50 -18.79
N ASN A 102 2.80 17.24 -19.13
CA ASN A 102 3.29 15.90 -19.46
C ASN A 102 4.62 15.58 -18.75
N VAL A 103 4.53 15.31 -17.45
CA VAL A 103 5.66 14.93 -16.58
C VAL A 103 6.49 13.79 -17.16
N ARG A 104 5.85 12.77 -17.73
CA ARG A 104 6.54 11.59 -18.27
C ARG A 104 7.40 11.93 -19.47
N GLN A 105 6.86 12.74 -20.38
CA GLN A 105 7.59 13.19 -21.54
C GLN A 105 8.73 14.13 -21.14
N ALA A 106 8.44 15.11 -20.26
CA ALA A 106 9.44 16.05 -19.77
C ALA A 106 10.62 15.33 -19.11
N LEU A 107 10.36 14.38 -18.20
CA LEU A 107 11.42 13.59 -17.55
C LEU A 107 12.23 12.76 -18.56
N ARG A 108 11.58 12.10 -19.51
CA ARG A 108 12.27 11.27 -20.51
C ARG A 108 13.21 12.08 -21.42
N GLU A 109 12.80 13.29 -21.80
CA GLU A 109 13.56 14.16 -22.69
C GLU A 109 14.65 14.97 -21.96
N GLN A 110 14.56 15.08 -20.63
CA GLN A 110 15.39 15.98 -19.85
C GLN A 110 16.91 15.77 -20.01
N PRO A 111 17.44 14.53 -20.05
CA PRO A 111 18.86 14.32 -20.28
C PRO A 111 19.38 14.92 -21.59
N THR A 112 18.53 15.00 -22.63
CA THR A 112 18.89 15.49 -23.97
C THR A 112 18.73 17.00 -24.16
N LYS A 113 17.80 17.66 -23.46
CA LYS A 113 17.48 19.08 -23.69
C LYS A 113 18.61 20.02 -23.31
N ASP A 114 19.25 19.77 -22.17
CA ASP A 114 20.21 20.71 -21.60
C ASP A 114 21.66 20.23 -21.73
N HIS A 115 21.95 19.29 -22.64
CA HIS A 115 23.17 18.45 -22.70
C HIS A 115 24.52 19.18 -22.57
N ASP A 116 24.57 20.49 -22.79
CA ASP A 116 25.76 21.33 -22.67
C ASP A 116 26.11 21.76 -21.23
N ALA A 117 25.16 21.77 -20.28
CA ALA A 117 25.45 22.22 -18.91
C ALA A 117 26.15 21.13 -18.08
N PRO A 118 27.38 21.30 -17.56
CA PRO A 118 28.10 20.23 -16.87
C PRO A 118 27.55 19.90 -15.47
N HIS A 119 26.84 20.85 -14.84
CA HIS A 119 26.27 20.70 -13.49
C HIS A 119 24.77 21.01 -13.51
N ARG A 120 23.93 20.00 -13.27
CA ARG A 120 22.47 20.11 -13.35
C ARG A 120 21.78 19.32 -12.26
N VAL A 121 20.68 19.85 -11.77
CA VAL A 121 19.81 19.20 -10.81
C VAL A 121 18.37 19.30 -11.28
N VAL A 122 17.77 18.15 -11.56
CA VAL A 122 16.35 18.04 -11.92
C VAL A 122 15.61 17.52 -10.70
N VAL A 123 14.64 18.29 -10.19
CA VAL A 123 13.81 17.89 -9.06
C VAL A 123 12.45 17.40 -9.56
N CYS A 124 12.04 16.19 -9.17
CA CYS A 124 10.76 15.60 -9.57
C CYS A 124 10.05 14.90 -8.41
N THR A 125 8.79 14.49 -8.60
CA THR A 125 8.09 13.69 -7.58
C THR A 125 8.37 12.19 -7.73
N HIS A 126 8.20 11.42 -6.66
CA HIS A 126 8.21 9.96 -6.70
C HIS A 126 7.25 9.40 -7.75
N GLU A 127 6.04 9.97 -7.87
CA GLU A 127 5.08 9.58 -8.91
C GLU A 127 5.63 9.83 -10.32
N GLY A 128 6.28 10.98 -10.54
CA GLY A 128 6.97 11.30 -11.79
C GLY A 128 8.05 10.27 -12.11
N LEU A 129 8.93 9.98 -11.15
CA LEU A 129 9.99 8.97 -11.26
C LEU A 129 9.42 7.60 -11.63
N LEU A 130 8.47 7.09 -10.84
CA LEU A 130 7.96 5.71 -10.99
C LEU A 130 7.13 5.53 -12.27
N SER A 131 6.52 6.59 -12.79
CA SER A 131 5.65 6.51 -13.97
C SER A 131 6.34 6.78 -15.31
N SER A 132 7.60 7.24 -15.28
CA SER A 132 8.35 7.64 -16.47
C SER A 132 9.20 6.51 -17.06
N ASP A 133 9.66 6.74 -18.29
CA ASP A 133 10.77 6.01 -18.90
C ASP A 133 12.06 6.73 -18.55
N LEU A 134 13.01 6.02 -17.94
CA LEU A 134 14.26 6.55 -17.42
C LEU A 134 15.47 6.03 -18.21
N SER A 135 15.24 5.36 -19.33
CA SER A 135 16.28 4.70 -20.14
C SER A 135 17.33 5.65 -20.73
N THR A 136 17.13 6.97 -20.68
CA THR A 136 18.04 8.00 -21.21
C THR A 136 18.95 8.64 -20.16
N TYR A 137 18.92 8.17 -18.91
CA TYR A 137 19.65 8.77 -17.78
C TYR A 137 21.08 8.22 -17.59
N GLN A 138 21.71 7.68 -18.64
CA GLN A 138 23.09 7.18 -18.56
C GLN A 138 24.03 8.25 -17.99
N GLY A 139 24.80 7.88 -16.96
CA GLY A 139 25.77 8.78 -16.30
C GLY A 139 25.20 9.63 -15.15
N TRP A 140 23.88 9.72 -15.01
CA TRP A 140 23.23 10.53 -13.97
C TRP A 140 23.28 9.85 -12.60
N THR A 141 23.20 10.66 -11.54
CA THR A 141 22.98 10.20 -10.16
C THR A 141 21.53 10.44 -9.76
N LEU A 142 20.83 9.38 -9.35
CA LEU A 142 19.48 9.47 -8.77
C LEU A 142 19.56 9.52 -7.25
N ILE A 143 18.90 10.51 -6.65
CA ILE A 143 18.69 10.62 -5.21
C ILE A 143 17.19 10.63 -4.95
N ILE A 144 16.73 9.75 -4.06
CA ILE A 144 15.32 9.63 -3.66
C ILE A 144 15.21 10.06 -2.19
N ASP A 145 14.51 11.17 -1.91
CA ASP A 145 14.22 11.69 -0.57
C ASP A 145 12.94 11.04 -0.04
N GLU A 146 13.00 10.43 1.15
CA GLU A 146 11.95 9.58 1.73
C GLU A 146 11.73 8.23 1.01
N THR A 147 10.93 7.36 1.62
CA THR A 147 10.63 6.03 1.04
C THR A 147 9.63 6.17 -0.12
N PRO A 148 9.98 5.78 -1.37
CA PRO A 148 9.01 5.78 -2.46
C PRO A 148 8.03 4.60 -2.30
N ASN A 149 6.74 4.82 -2.58
CA ASN A 149 5.77 3.73 -2.60
C ASN A 149 5.81 2.98 -3.94
N ILE A 150 6.51 1.86 -3.98
CA ILE A 150 6.61 1.00 -5.18
C ILE A 150 5.50 -0.05 -5.28
N TRP A 151 4.56 -0.06 -4.32
CA TRP A 151 3.44 -1.00 -4.27
C TRP A 151 2.13 -0.35 -4.74
N GLY A 152 1.37 -1.09 -5.53
CA GLY A 152 -0.02 -0.79 -5.87
C GLY A 152 -0.92 -1.95 -5.46
N PHE A 153 -2.11 -1.62 -4.97
CA PHE A 153 -3.15 -2.58 -4.66
C PHE A 153 -4.52 -1.93 -4.86
N GLY A 154 -5.47 -2.69 -5.37
CA GLY A 154 -6.86 -2.27 -5.48
C GLY A 154 -7.81 -3.45 -5.47
N GLU A 155 -9.09 -3.17 -5.22
CA GLU A 155 -10.17 -4.13 -5.31
C GLU A 155 -11.23 -3.60 -6.28
N LEU A 156 -11.72 -4.47 -7.16
CA LEU A 156 -12.67 -4.13 -8.20
C LEU A 156 -13.89 -5.05 -8.13
N GLN A 157 -15.01 -4.56 -8.66
CA GLN A 157 -16.22 -5.34 -8.87
C GLN A 157 -16.71 -5.07 -10.30
N SER A 158 -16.85 -6.12 -11.11
CA SER A 158 -17.07 -5.97 -12.56
C SER A 158 -18.07 -6.97 -13.15
N PRO A 159 -19.28 -7.13 -12.57
CA PRO A 159 -20.27 -8.09 -13.08
C PRO A 159 -20.73 -7.79 -14.51
N PHE A 160 -20.74 -6.52 -14.90
CA PHE A 160 -21.17 -6.10 -16.24
C PHE A 160 -19.98 -5.96 -17.22
N SER A 161 -18.85 -5.43 -16.74
CA SER A 161 -17.69 -5.07 -17.58
C SER A 161 -16.66 -6.18 -17.76
N TRP A 162 -16.86 -7.38 -17.21
CA TRP A 162 -15.87 -8.46 -17.30
C TRP A 162 -15.58 -8.91 -18.74
N SER A 163 -16.59 -8.91 -19.61
CA SER A 163 -16.43 -9.27 -21.03
C SER A 163 -15.55 -8.27 -21.77
N LEU A 164 -15.69 -6.99 -21.43
CA LEU A 164 -14.81 -5.92 -21.90
C LEU A 164 -13.38 -6.15 -21.40
N TYR A 165 -13.19 -6.48 -20.12
CA TYR A 165 -11.85 -6.77 -19.59
C TYR A 165 -11.20 -7.97 -20.28
N LYS A 166 -11.97 -9.01 -20.57
CA LYS A 166 -11.51 -10.16 -21.35
C LYS A 166 -11.07 -9.79 -22.76
N SER A 167 -11.70 -8.79 -23.40
CA SER A 167 -11.28 -8.32 -24.73
C SER A 167 -9.98 -7.52 -24.70
N PHE A 168 -9.72 -6.77 -23.62
CA PHE A 168 -8.54 -5.91 -23.49
C PHE A 168 -7.35 -6.58 -22.83
N PHE A 169 -7.61 -7.63 -22.04
CA PHE A 169 -6.60 -8.27 -21.22
C PHE A 169 -6.64 -9.79 -21.29
N GLY A 170 -5.48 -10.36 -21.55
CA GLY A 170 -5.20 -11.77 -21.28
C GLY A 170 -4.80 -11.98 -19.82
N LEU A 171 -5.09 -13.18 -19.31
CA LEU A 171 -4.59 -13.66 -18.03
C LEU A 171 -3.60 -14.80 -18.29
N LYS A 172 -2.39 -14.65 -17.76
CA LYS A 172 -1.40 -15.73 -17.72
C LYS A 172 -1.36 -16.29 -16.30
N PRO A 173 -1.89 -17.51 -16.06
CA PRO A 173 -1.89 -18.10 -14.72
C PRO A 173 -0.48 -18.17 -14.15
N LEU A 174 -0.33 -17.72 -12.91
CA LEU A 174 0.88 -17.90 -12.10
C LEU A 174 0.70 -19.08 -11.14
N ASP A 175 -0.51 -19.23 -10.60
CA ASP A 175 -0.92 -20.30 -9.69
C ASP A 175 -2.44 -20.48 -9.73
N ASP A 176 -2.98 -21.29 -8.81
CA ASP A 176 -4.40 -21.63 -8.72
C ASP A 176 -5.32 -20.45 -8.33
N GLU A 177 -4.77 -19.31 -7.89
CA GLU A 177 -5.54 -18.14 -7.48
C GLU A 177 -5.18 -16.86 -8.25
N TRP A 178 -3.97 -16.75 -8.79
CA TRP A 178 -3.44 -15.52 -9.37
C TRP A 178 -2.94 -15.67 -10.79
N SER A 179 -3.11 -14.58 -11.55
CA SER A 179 -2.62 -14.44 -12.92
C SER A 179 -1.88 -13.12 -13.12
N GLU A 180 -0.91 -13.12 -14.02
CA GLU A 180 -0.33 -11.90 -14.58
C GLU A 180 -1.26 -11.34 -15.67
N VAL A 181 -1.47 -10.02 -15.65
CA VAL A 181 -2.27 -9.33 -16.67
C VAL A 181 -1.41 -8.99 -17.87
N THR A 182 -1.80 -9.50 -19.04
CA THR A 182 -1.22 -9.13 -20.34
C THR A 182 -2.20 -8.29 -21.13
N ILE A 183 -1.74 -7.35 -21.95
CA ILE A 183 -2.64 -6.57 -22.81
C ILE A 183 -2.86 -7.26 -24.15
N CYS A 184 -4.07 -7.17 -24.67
CA CYS A 184 -4.39 -7.51 -26.04
C CYS A 184 -4.00 -6.35 -26.99
N ARG A 185 -3.69 -6.66 -28.24
CA ARG A 185 -3.25 -5.67 -29.25
C ARG A 185 -4.22 -4.51 -29.43
N ASP A 186 -5.52 -4.78 -29.27
CA ASP A 186 -6.61 -3.82 -29.54
C ASP A 186 -7.09 -3.07 -28.30
N ALA A 187 -6.37 -3.14 -27.18
CA ALA A 187 -6.78 -2.45 -25.96
C ALA A 187 -6.66 -0.91 -26.10
N PRO A 188 -7.65 -0.14 -25.61
CA PRO A 188 -7.67 1.32 -25.71
C PRO A 188 -6.55 1.94 -24.87
N THR A 189 -5.96 3.06 -25.30
CA THR A 189 -4.87 3.72 -24.54
C THR A 189 -5.32 4.22 -23.15
N PRO A 190 -4.40 4.41 -22.16
CA PRO A 190 -4.78 4.96 -20.86
C PRO A 190 -5.47 6.32 -20.98
N THR A 191 -5.03 7.15 -21.93
CA THR A 191 -5.60 8.48 -22.19
C THR A 191 -7.03 8.38 -22.74
N ALA A 192 -7.32 7.39 -23.59
CA ALA A 192 -8.68 7.14 -24.05
C ALA A 192 -9.58 6.70 -22.88
N CYS A 193 -9.12 5.77 -22.03
CA CYS A 193 -9.86 5.34 -20.85
C CYS A 193 -10.11 6.47 -19.83
N ALA A 194 -9.18 7.41 -19.69
CA ALA A 194 -9.31 8.53 -18.74
C ALA A 194 -10.40 9.53 -19.15
N LYS A 195 -10.72 9.62 -20.44
CA LYS A 195 -11.77 10.51 -20.96
C LYS A 195 -13.19 9.93 -20.81
N ASP A 196 -13.30 8.64 -20.53
CA ASP A 196 -14.59 7.97 -20.37
C ASP A 196 -15.02 7.95 -18.90
N ALA A 197 -16.05 8.71 -18.56
CA ALA A 197 -16.60 8.84 -17.21
C ALA A 197 -17.19 7.53 -16.65
N ALA A 198 -17.56 6.56 -17.51
CA ALA A 198 -18.11 5.28 -17.07
C ALA A 198 -17.04 4.32 -16.52
N ILE A 199 -15.76 4.61 -16.75
CA ILE A 199 -14.64 3.80 -16.28
C ILE A 199 -14.24 4.24 -14.87
N SER A 200 -14.35 3.31 -13.92
CA SER A 200 -13.93 3.56 -12.51
C SER A 200 -12.45 3.94 -12.38
N ASP A 201 -12.13 4.77 -11.39
CA ASP A 201 -10.76 5.19 -11.11
C ASP A 201 -9.84 4.02 -10.74
N ASP A 202 -10.35 3.02 -10.01
CA ASP A 202 -9.61 1.80 -9.66
C ASP A 202 -9.16 1.03 -10.92
N PHE A 203 -10.01 0.99 -11.95
CA PHE A 203 -9.64 0.39 -13.23
C PHE A 203 -8.62 1.24 -13.97
N ARG A 204 -8.79 2.57 -13.97
CA ARG A 204 -7.81 3.48 -14.58
C ARG A 204 -6.44 3.33 -13.92
N ASP A 205 -6.38 3.09 -12.60
CA ASP A 205 -5.11 2.86 -11.90
C ASP A 205 -4.48 1.51 -12.29
N LEU A 206 -5.26 0.42 -12.31
CA LEU A 206 -4.79 -0.88 -12.83
C LEU A 206 -4.24 -0.75 -14.25
N TYR A 207 -5.00 -0.10 -15.14
CA TYR A 207 -4.60 0.13 -16.53
C TYR A 207 -3.32 0.95 -16.63
N ARG A 208 -3.20 2.02 -15.84
CA ARG A 208 -1.99 2.88 -15.79
C ARG A 208 -0.76 2.09 -15.35
N ARG A 209 -0.93 1.20 -14.38
CA ARG A 209 0.14 0.38 -13.80
C ARG A 209 0.60 -0.73 -14.73
N TRP A 210 -0.28 -1.26 -15.57
CA TRP A 210 0.07 -2.28 -16.57
C TRP A 210 1.31 -1.91 -17.39
N LYS A 211 1.39 -0.68 -17.90
CA LYS A 211 2.53 -0.22 -18.72
C LYS A 211 3.88 -0.28 -18.00
N ASN A 212 3.88 -0.19 -16.67
CA ASN A 212 5.10 0.06 -15.89
C ASN A 212 5.47 -1.07 -14.93
N THR A 213 4.52 -1.94 -14.57
CA THR A 213 4.64 -2.79 -13.35
C THR A 213 4.07 -4.20 -13.48
N ARG A 214 3.52 -4.59 -14.66
CA ARG A 214 2.93 -5.92 -14.93
C ARG A 214 2.06 -6.45 -13.76
N PRO A 215 0.89 -5.85 -13.53
CA PRO A 215 0.06 -6.13 -12.38
C PRO A 215 -0.42 -7.58 -12.36
N LEU A 216 -0.58 -8.09 -11.15
CA LEU A 216 -1.14 -9.40 -10.85
C LEU A 216 -2.59 -9.23 -10.41
N VAL A 217 -3.44 -10.18 -10.78
CA VAL A 217 -4.85 -10.22 -10.38
C VAL A 217 -5.15 -11.53 -9.69
N LYS A 218 -6.00 -11.49 -8.67
CA LYS A 218 -6.50 -12.68 -7.98
C LYS A 218 -7.68 -13.28 -8.74
N LEU A 219 -7.39 -13.76 -9.95
CA LEU A 219 -8.33 -14.40 -10.88
C LEU A 219 -7.57 -15.44 -11.70
N THR A 220 -8.22 -16.55 -12.02
CA THR A 220 -7.75 -17.52 -13.04
C THR A 220 -8.50 -17.35 -14.36
N SER A 221 -9.72 -16.80 -14.31
CA SER A 221 -10.50 -16.41 -15.49
C SER A 221 -11.33 -15.15 -15.22
N TRP A 222 -11.62 -14.38 -16.28
CA TRP A 222 -12.44 -13.17 -16.17
C TRP A 222 -13.92 -13.48 -15.85
N GLU A 223 -14.43 -14.64 -16.29
CA GLU A 223 -15.79 -15.13 -16.03
C GLU A 223 -16.07 -15.26 -14.52
N GLU A 224 -15.04 -15.48 -13.71
CA GLU A 224 -15.18 -15.52 -12.26
C GLU A 224 -15.71 -14.22 -11.65
N THR A 225 -15.67 -13.10 -12.38
CA THR A 225 -16.18 -11.81 -11.92
C THR A 225 -17.63 -11.54 -12.34
N ALA A 226 -18.24 -12.44 -13.12
CA ALA A 226 -19.59 -12.29 -13.66
C ALA A 226 -20.69 -12.30 -12.59
N ASP A 227 -20.46 -12.97 -11.45
CA ASP A 227 -21.40 -12.99 -10.31
C ASP A 227 -21.34 -11.71 -9.45
N GLY A 228 -20.47 -10.76 -9.82
CA GLY A 228 -20.28 -9.51 -9.10
C GLY A 228 -19.48 -9.67 -7.82
N ARG A 229 -18.75 -10.76 -7.61
CA ARG A 229 -17.80 -10.83 -6.51
C ARG A 229 -16.68 -9.79 -6.67
N ARG A 230 -16.16 -9.31 -5.55
CA ARG A 230 -14.95 -8.46 -5.56
C ARG A 230 -13.72 -9.31 -5.88
N TRP A 231 -12.81 -8.73 -6.64
CA TRP A 231 -11.51 -9.30 -6.94
C TRP A 231 -10.42 -8.26 -6.71
N SER A 232 -9.20 -8.73 -6.47
CA SER A 232 -8.08 -7.88 -6.06
C SER A 232 -7.01 -7.87 -7.13
N TRP A 233 -6.27 -6.78 -7.22
CA TRP A 233 -5.05 -6.70 -8.01
C TRP A 233 -3.92 -6.09 -7.19
N CYS A 234 -2.69 -6.42 -7.55
CA CYS A 234 -1.52 -5.77 -6.99
C CYS A 234 -0.42 -5.57 -8.04
N SER A 235 0.51 -4.67 -7.77
CA SER A 235 1.64 -4.39 -8.64
C SER A 235 2.87 -3.97 -7.84
N VAL A 236 4.05 -4.38 -8.28
CA VAL A 236 5.33 -3.87 -7.77
C VAL A 236 6.05 -3.16 -8.90
N TRP A 237 6.56 -1.96 -8.64
CA TRP A 237 7.35 -1.24 -9.63
C TRP A 237 8.64 -1.97 -9.98
N ASN A 238 8.99 -2.01 -11.28
CA ASN A 238 10.16 -2.73 -11.75
C ASN A 238 11.46 -1.93 -11.47
N PRO A 239 12.35 -2.41 -10.58
CA PRO A 239 13.60 -1.72 -10.28
C PRO A 239 14.59 -1.67 -11.45
N GLU A 240 14.47 -2.51 -12.48
CA GLU A 240 15.33 -2.49 -13.69
C GLU A 240 15.35 -1.13 -14.40
N LYS A 241 14.31 -0.32 -14.23
CA LYS A 241 14.28 1.06 -14.72
C LYS A 241 15.38 1.94 -14.13
N LEU A 242 16.02 1.51 -13.04
CA LEU A 242 17.12 2.22 -12.39
C LEU A 242 18.49 1.90 -12.98
N ASP A 243 18.60 0.88 -13.82
CA ASP A 243 19.87 0.44 -14.42
C ASP A 243 20.53 1.52 -15.29
N ALA A 244 19.72 2.42 -15.84
CA ALA A 244 20.22 3.56 -16.61
C ALA A 244 21.08 4.53 -15.77
N PHE A 245 20.94 4.55 -14.44
CA PHE A 245 21.68 5.49 -13.59
C PHE A 245 23.06 4.96 -13.23
N LYS A 246 24.06 5.86 -13.21
CA LYS A 246 25.40 5.55 -12.71
C LYS A 246 25.38 5.22 -11.22
N ARG A 247 24.50 5.89 -10.46
CA ARG A 247 24.38 5.74 -9.01
C ARG A 247 22.95 6.02 -8.59
N VAL A 248 22.45 5.23 -7.64
CA VAL A 248 21.12 5.41 -7.03
C VAL A 248 21.26 5.44 -5.52
N MET A 249 20.64 6.45 -4.90
CA MET A 249 20.64 6.65 -3.46
C MET A 249 19.21 6.81 -2.93
N ILE A 250 18.86 6.11 -1.85
CA ILE A 250 17.61 6.29 -1.11
C ILE A 250 17.90 6.85 0.28
N LEU A 251 17.25 7.95 0.62
CA LEU A 251 17.41 8.66 1.88
C LEU A 251 16.11 8.60 2.65
N ALA A 252 15.92 7.55 3.45
CA ALA A 252 14.65 7.26 4.09
C ALA A 252 14.82 6.94 5.57
N ASN A 253 13.87 7.39 6.40
CA ASN A 253 13.85 6.99 7.81
C ASN A 253 13.64 5.48 7.93
N SER A 254 14.48 4.79 8.71
CA SER A 254 14.34 3.36 9.02
C SER A 254 14.06 2.51 7.77
N PHE A 255 14.78 2.79 6.66
CA PHE A 255 14.44 2.25 5.33
C PHE A 255 14.29 0.72 5.32
N GLU A 256 15.08 0.01 6.12
CA GLU A 256 15.06 -1.46 6.25
C GLU A 256 13.71 -2.02 6.75
N ASP A 257 12.97 -1.23 7.51
CA ASP A 257 11.63 -1.59 7.99
C ASP A 257 10.53 -1.35 6.95
N SER A 258 10.85 -0.66 5.85
CA SER A 258 9.86 -0.29 4.83
C SER A 258 9.42 -1.46 3.96
N LEU A 259 8.21 -1.36 3.40
CA LEU A 259 7.74 -2.30 2.38
C LEU A 259 8.63 -2.25 1.12
N THR A 260 9.10 -1.06 0.77
CA THR A 260 9.96 -0.83 -0.40
C THR A 260 11.26 -1.59 -0.29
N PHE A 261 11.95 -1.54 0.85
CA PHE A 261 13.18 -2.31 1.07
C PHE A 261 12.95 -3.80 0.88
N LYS A 262 11.86 -4.34 1.45
CA LYS A 262 11.53 -5.77 1.37
C LYS A 262 11.21 -6.20 -0.06
N LEU A 263 10.41 -5.42 -0.77
CA LEU A 263 10.06 -5.66 -2.16
C LEU A 263 11.27 -5.57 -3.10
N LEU A 264 12.15 -4.58 -2.90
CA LEU A 264 13.41 -4.46 -3.68
C LEU A 264 14.36 -5.64 -3.41
N LYS A 265 14.51 -6.03 -2.14
CA LYS A 265 15.32 -7.20 -1.74
C LYS A 265 14.79 -8.48 -2.38
N GLN A 266 13.47 -8.67 -2.42
CA GLN A 266 12.86 -9.82 -3.08
C GLN A 266 13.05 -9.79 -4.61
N ALA A 267 13.08 -8.59 -5.21
CA ALA A 267 13.42 -8.40 -6.62
C ALA A 267 14.92 -8.59 -6.93
N GLY A 268 15.75 -8.95 -5.94
CA GLY A 268 17.17 -9.22 -6.15
C GLY A 268 18.06 -7.97 -6.20
N VAL A 269 17.54 -6.80 -5.85
CA VAL A 269 18.32 -5.55 -5.79
C VAL A 269 19.34 -5.62 -4.65
N ARG A 270 20.59 -5.24 -4.94
CA ARG A 270 21.64 -5.11 -3.91
C ARG A 270 21.51 -3.78 -3.20
N LEU A 271 20.98 -3.84 -1.98
CA LEU A 271 20.84 -2.70 -1.09
C LEU A 271 22.12 -2.55 -0.24
N VAL A 272 22.79 -1.40 -0.35
CA VAL A 272 24.06 -1.12 0.34
C VAL A 272 23.86 0.03 1.33
N PRO A 273 23.92 -0.22 2.65
CA PRO A 273 23.78 0.84 3.63
C PRO A 273 24.99 1.78 3.60
N PHE A 274 24.75 3.05 3.88
CA PHE A 274 25.77 4.02 4.25
C PHE A 274 25.27 4.92 5.38
N SER A 275 26.22 5.44 6.16
CA SER A 275 25.93 6.31 7.30
C SER A 275 26.05 7.78 6.92
N ILE A 276 25.10 8.58 7.38
CA ILE A 276 25.20 10.04 7.37
C ILE A 276 25.55 10.44 8.81
N PRO A 277 26.68 11.13 9.04
CA PRO A 277 27.06 11.57 10.38
C PRO A 277 25.97 12.44 11.02
N ASP A 278 25.71 12.22 12.31
CA ASP A 278 24.87 13.07 13.14
C ASP A 278 25.71 13.50 14.35
N ASP A 279 26.21 14.73 14.31
CA ASP A 279 27.11 15.31 15.32
C ASP A 279 26.36 16.09 16.41
N ARG A 280 25.03 16.10 16.36
CA ARG A 280 24.22 16.93 17.27
C ARG A 280 24.17 16.32 18.66
N GLN A 281 24.37 17.16 19.66
CA GLN A 281 24.22 16.79 21.06
C GLN A 281 22.76 16.88 21.50
N TRP A 282 22.21 15.77 21.96
CA TRP A 282 20.82 15.68 22.45
C TRP A 282 20.77 15.86 23.97
N LEU A 283 20.00 16.83 24.47
CA LEU A 283 19.73 17.00 25.91
C LEU A 283 18.78 15.92 26.49
N PRO A 284 18.84 15.59 27.79
CA PRO A 284 17.87 14.68 28.40
C PRO A 284 16.47 15.29 28.48
N ARG A 285 15.41 14.46 28.34
CA ARG A 285 13.99 14.85 28.55
C ARG A 285 13.06 13.66 28.69
N THR A 286 11.88 13.88 29.26
CA THR A 286 10.83 12.86 29.45
C THR A 286 9.76 12.96 28.36
N VAL A 287 9.37 11.82 27.81
CA VAL A 287 8.27 11.65 26.87
C VAL A 287 7.20 10.79 27.53
N LEU A 288 6.10 11.43 27.93
CA LEU A 288 4.92 10.73 28.41
C LEU A 288 4.10 10.25 27.21
N ILE A 289 3.75 8.97 27.17
CA ILE A 289 2.96 8.37 26.10
C ILE A 289 1.67 7.83 26.71
N ARG A 290 0.60 8.60 26.56
CA ARG A 290 -0.75 8.23 26.98
C ARG A 290 -1.42 7.35 25.94
N TYR A 291 -2.09 6.30 26.38
CA TYR A 291 -2.94 5.47 25.52
C TYR A 291 -4.32 5.29 26.12
N PHE A 292 -5.35 5.23 25.26
CA PHE A 292 -6.74 5.16 25.70
C PHE A 292 -7.25 3.73 25.86
N ALA A 293 -6.80 2.82 24.99
CA ALA A 293 -7.28 1.45 24.92
C ALA A 293 -6.18 0.43 25.26
N SER A 294 -6.43 -0.37 26.29
CA SER A 294 -5.59 -1.51 26.70
C SER A 294 -6.16 -2.84 26.18
N THR A 295 -7.47 -2.93 25.97
CA THR A 295 -8.17 -4.19 25.69
C THR A 295 -8.45 -4.44 24.22
N HIS A 296 -8.35 -3.42 23.38
CA HIS A 296 -8.61 -3.51 21.94
C HIS A 296 -7.70 -2.58 21.14
N ARG A 297 -7.59 -2.84 19.83
CA ARG A 297 -6.75 -2.05 18.94
C ARG A 297 -7.57 -1.10 18.06
N ALA A 298 -6.95 0.01 17.65
CA ALA A 298 -7.47 0.92 16.63
C ALA A 298 -7.81 0.14 15.36
N GLY A 299 -8.88 0.49 14.65
CA GLY A 299 -9.18 -0.17 13.38
C GLY A 299 -10.46 0.33 12.75
N THR A 300 -10.40 0.67 11.46
CA THR A 300 -11.55 1.19 10.72
C THR A 300 -12.76 0.28 10.86
N GLY A 301 -12.58 -1.03 10.68
CA GLY A 301 -13.67 -2.00 10.80
C GLY A 301 -14.30 -2.10 12.20
N PHE A 302 -13.60 -1.70 13.27
CA PHE A 302 -14.18 -1.59 14.61
C PHE A 302 -14.90 -0.24 14.77
N TRP A 303 -14.22 0.85 14.40
CA TRP A 303 -14.71 2.21 14.57
C TRP A 303 -15.93 2.57 13.71
N THR A 304 -16.09 1.93 12.55
CA THR A 304 -17.18 2.22 11.60
C THR A 304 -18.19 1.09 11.52
N ASN A 305 -18.20 0.14 12.46
CA ASN A 305 -19.13 -0.98 12.42
C ASN A 305 -20.55 -0.51 12.78
N PRO A 306 -21.52 -0.49 11.85
CA PRO A 306 -22.88 -0.07 12.17
C PRO A 306 -23.60 -1.05 13.11
N ALA A 307 -23.15 -2.31 13.19
CA ALA A 307 -23.72 -3.33 14.07
C ALA A 307 -23.14 -3.31 15.49
N ASP A 308 -22.07 -2.53 15.74
CA ASP A 308 -21.42 -2.39 17.03
C ASP A 308 -21.03 -0.92 17.27
N THR A 309 -21.88 -0.18 17.99
CA THR A 309 -21.68 1.25 18.25
C THR A 309 -20.51 1.54 19.19
N GLY A 310 -19.95 0.54 19.85
CA GLY A 310 -18.89 0.78 20.83
C GLY A 310 -17.58 1.28 20.24
N GLY A 311 -17.30 1.00 18.97
CA GLY A 311 -16.18 1.62 18.27
C GLY A 311 -16.35 3.13 18.09
N ALA A 312 -17.57 3.57 17.75
CA ALA A 312 -17.89 5.00 17.65
C ALA A 312 -17.90 5.68 19.02
N GLU A 313 -18.39 4.98 20.05
CA GLU A 313 -18.41 5.46 21.43
C GLU A 313 -16.99 5.61 22.01
N ALA A 314 -16.10 4.64 21.78
CA ALA A 314 -14.69 4.73 22.16
C ALA A 314 -14.01 5.97 21.55
N LEU A 315 -14.31 6.28 20.28
CA LEU A 315 -13.79 7.47 19.61
C LEU A 315 -14.38 8.77 20.17
N ARG A 316 -15.67 8.78 20.52
CA ARG A 316 -16.32 9.91 21.19
C ARG A 316 -15.62 10.21 22.51
N LYS A 317 -15.50 9.21 23.38
CA LYS A 317 -14.83 9.30 24.69
C LYS A 317 -13.37 9.76 24.58
N THR A 318 -12.62 9.17 23.64
CA THR A 318 -11.24 9.60 23.34
C THR A 318 -11.19 11.08 22.97
N SER A 319 -12.10 11.53 22.09
CA SER A 319 -12.14 12.91 21.61
C SER A 319 -12.52 13.89 22.73
N GLU A 320 -13.50 13.54 23.56
CA GLU A 320 -13.94 14.35 24.70
C GLU A 320 -12.85 14.54 25.73
N TRP A 321 -12.16 13.45 26.08
CA TRP A 321 -11.02 13.55 26.99
C TRP A 321 -9.93 14.45 26.41
N ILE A 322 -9.59 14.32 25.12
CA ILE A 322 -8.61 15.21 24.47
C ILE A 322 -9.08 16.67 24.55
N MET A 323 -10.34 16.96 24.23
CA MET A 323 -10.87 18.33 24.28
C MET A 323 -10.77 18.96 25.67
N GLN A 324 -10.96 18.17 26.73
CA GLN A 324 -10.91 18.64 28.13
C GLN A 324 -9.49 18.78 28.68
N ASN A 325 -8.52 18.04 28.13
CA ASN A 325 -7.17 17.93 28.68
C ASN A 325 -6.10 18.52 27.75
N THR A 326 -6.45 19.51 26.93
CA THR A 326 -5.54 20.08 25.93
C THR A 326 -5.48 21.60 26.02
N ASP A 327 -4.26 22.11 26.04
CA ASP A 327 -3.96 23.50 25.67
C ASP A 327 -3.92 23.61 24.13
N PRO A 328 -4.86 24.35 23.49
CA PRO A 328 -4.89 24.49 22.04
C PRO A 328 -3.62 25.10 21.43
N GLU A 329 -2.90 25.96 22.16
CA GLU A 329 -1.72 26.66 21.64
C GLU A 329 -0.47 25.77 21.63
N ASN A 330 -0.46 24.71 22.45
CA ASN A 330 0.66 23.79 22.61
C ASN A 330 0.38 22.37 22.07
N HIS A 331 -0.67 22.21 21.28
CA HIS A 331 -1.12 20.91 20.79
C HIS A 331 -1.23 20.81 19.28
N PHE A 332 -0.85 19.65 18.75
CA PHE A 332 -1.08 19.27 17.36
C PHE A 332 -1.67 17.87 17.29
N TRP A 333 -2.46 17.59 16.27
CA TRP A 333 -3.16 16.31 16.18
C TRP A 333 -3.32 15.79 14.76
N SER A 334 -3.52 14.47 14.65
CA SER A 334 -3.85 13.82 13.39
C SER A 334 -4.83 12.68 13.58
N ALA A 335 -5.74 12.55 12.61
CA ALA A 335 -6.69 11.45 12.50
C ALA A 335 -7.04 11.21 11.03
N ASN A 336 -7.41 9.97 10.68
CA ASN A 336 -7.85 9.61 9.32
C ASN A 336 -9.30 9.17 9.22
N LEU A 337 -10.06 9.16 10.32
CA LEU A 337 -11.51 8.98 10.27
C LEU A 337 -12.22 10.31 10.17
N HIS A 338 -13.14 10.41 9.22
CA HIS A 338 -13.92 11.61 8.96
C HIS A 338 -14.72 12.06 10.20
N GLU A 339 -15.28 11.13 10.98
CA GLU A 339 -16.03 11.46 12.19
C GLU A 339 -15.16 12.06 13.31
N LEU A 340 -13.89 11.66 13.41
CA LEU A 340 -12.93 12.32 14.31
C LEU A 340 -12.50 13.69 13.78
N ILE A 341 -12.31 13.79 12.47
CA ILE A 341 -11.96 15.04 11.81
C ILE A 341 -13.04 16.11 12.03
N LYS A 342 -14.32 15.74 11.93
CA LYS A 342 -15.47 16.62 12.17
C LYS A 342 -15.52 17.17 13.60
N ARG A 343 -15.01 16.43 14.58
CA ARG A 343 -15.00 16.85 15.99
C ARG A 343 -14.04 17.99 16.27
N ASN A 344 -13.14 18.32 15.33
CA ASN A 344 -12.23 19.46 15.38
C ASN A 344 -11.52 19.60 16.72
N LEU A 345 -10.66 18.62 17.04
CA LEU A 345 -9.89 18.62 18.29
C LEU A 345 -9.09 19.93 18.43
N PRO A 346 -8.88 20.43 19.67
CA PRO A 346 -8.13 21.65 19.91
C PRO A 346 -6.70 21.57 19.35
N GLY A 347 -6.18 22.71 18.92
CA GLY A 347 -4.83 22.85 18.38
C GLY A 347 -4.71 22.54 16.89
N GLN A 348 -3.47 22.34 16.43
CA GLN A 348 -3.13 22.34 15.01
C GLN A 348 -3.34 20.97 14.37
N LYS A 349 -4.31 20.86 13.47
CA LYS A 349 -4.54 19.64 12.70
C LYS A 349 -3.45 19.44 11.65
N LEU A 350 -2.74 18.33 11.72
CA LEU A 350 -1.73 17.94 10.74
C LEU A 350 -2.20 16.73 9.93
N ASN A 351 -1.81 16.69 8.66
CA ASN A 351 -1.90 15.46 7.88
C ASN A 351 -0.84 14.48 8.40
N PRO A 352 -1.18 13.19 8.60
CA PRO A 352 -0.19 12.19 9.05
C PRO A 352 1.03 12.13 8.10
N LYS A 353 0.78 12.44 6.82
CA LYS A 353 1.65 12.53 5.64
C LYS A 353 2.83 13.52 5.62
N ILE A 354 2.86 14.58 6.44
CA ILE A 354 3.70 15.78 6.19
C ILE A 354 5.21 15.60 6.49
N ALA A 355 6.03 15.28 5.49
CA ALA A 355 7.48 15.39 5.56
C ALA A 355 7.99 16.81 5.88
N GLY A 356 9.01 16.90 6.73
CA GLY A 356 9.99 18.01 6.71
C GLY A 356 9.55 19.40 7.22
N SER A 357 8.38 19.56 7.85
CA SER A 357 8.00 20.85 8.43
C SER A 357 8.67 21.07 9.78
N ASP A 358 9.35 22.21 9.91
CA ASP A 358 9.93 22.69 11.17
C ASP A 358 8.94 23.58 11.95
N ALA A 359 7.74 23.81 11.41
CA ALA A 359 6.75 24.73 11.97
C ALA A 359 6.28 24.33 13.37
N TYR A 360 6.35 23.04 13.73
CA TYR A 360 5.74 22.49 14.95
C TYR A 360 6.76 22.17 16.05
N LYS A 361 8.04 22.51 15.85
CA LYS A 361 9.13 22.25 16.81
C LYS A 361 8.89 22.85 18.19
N HIS A 362 8.07 23.90 18.29
CA HIS A 362 7.78 24.58 19.54
C HIS A 362 6.73 23.85 20.40
N LEU A 363 5.88 23.02 19.79
CA LEU A 363 4.78 22.31 20.45
C LEU A 363 5.29 21.10 21.22
N THR A 364 4.73 20.85 22.42
CA THR A 364 5.12 19.76 23.35
C THR A 364 4.03 18.72 23.62
N CYS A 365 2.86 18.85 23.00
CA CYS A 365 1.77 17.89 23.15
C CYS A 365 1.23 17.46 21.78
N GLY A 366 1.05 16.15 21.55
CA GLY A 366 0.56 15.64 20.28
C GLY A 366 -0.41 14.46 20.37
N SER A 367 -1.54 14.49 19.65
CA SER A 367 -2.50 13.37 19.58
C SER A 367 -2.53 12.70 18.21
N PHE A 368 -2.37 11.37 18.16
CA PHE A 368 -2.40 10.58 16.93
C PHE A 368 -3.46 9.48 16.99
N ILE A 369 -4.68 9.80 16.56
CA ILE A 369 -5.82 8.87 16.54
C ILE A 369 -6.02 8.37 15.11
N TYR A 370 -5.16 7.43 14.71
CA TYR A 370 -5.00 7.02 13.32
C TYR A 370 -4.81 5.51 13.18
N THR A 371 -5.37 4.94 12.11
CA THR A 371 -5.17 3.54 11.74
C THR A 371 -4.95 3.36 10.24
N ALA A 372 -3.87 2.69 9.86
CA ALA A 372 -3.57 2.32 8.46
C ALA A 372 -3.39 0.81 8.31
N LYS A 373 -4.23 0.04 9.01
CA LYS A 373 -4.19 -1.43 8.99
C LYS A 373 -4.66 -1.96 7.63
N PRO A 374 -3.94 -2.93 7.04
CA PRO A 374 -4.31 -3.46 5.74
C PRO A 374 -5.61 -4.27 5.80
N SER A 375 -6.30 -4.34 4.66
CA SER A 375 -7.44 -5.25 4.50
C SER A 375 -6.97 -6.71 4.44
N ARG A 376 -7.89 -7.67 4.62
CA ARG A 376 -7.55 -9.10 4.48
C ARG A 376 -7.09 -9.45 3.06
N ALA A 377 -7.68 -8.83 2.05
CA ALA A 377 -7.30 -9.04 0.65
C ALA A 377 -5.89 -8.52 0.37
N GLU A 378 -5.54 -7.36 0.93
CA GLU A 378 -4.21 -6.79 0.80
C GLU A 378 -3.15 -7.63 1.52
N VAL A 379 -3.46 -8.14 2.73
CA VAL A 379 -2.57 -9.09 3.43
C VAL A 379 -2.33 -10.34 2.59
N ALA A 380 -3.35 -10.87 1.92
CA ALA A 380 -3.20 -12.02 1.03
C ALA A 380 -2.33 -11.70 -0.20
N ALA A 381 -2.40 -10.48 -0.74
CA ALA A 381 -1.54 -10.04 -1.83
C ALA A 381 -0.07 -9.92 -1.37
N PHE A 382 0.19 -9.30 -0.22
CA PHE A 382 1.53 -9.16 0.34
C PHE A 382 2.15 -10.48 0.81
N ALA A 383 1.35 -11.46 1.24
CA ALA A 383 1.85 -12.77 1.63
C ALA A 383 2.62 -13.47 0.50
N ARG A 384 2.29 -13.18 -0.78
CA ARG A 384 3.04 -13.65 -1.96
C ARG A 384 4.47 -13.14 -2.01
N TYR A 385 4.73 -12.02 -1.34
CA TYR A 385 6.00 -11.37 -1.20
C TYR A 385 6.71 -11.71 0.13
N GLY A 386 6.17 -12.68 0.88
CA GLY A 386 6.68 -13.02 2.22
C GLY A 386 6.47 -11.89 3.25
N ILE A 387 5.63 -10.90 2.93
CA ILE A 387 5.38 -9.74 3.79
C ILE A 387 4.18 -10.04 4.69
N THR A 388 4.39 -9.94 5.99
CA THR A 388 3.40 -10.23 7.02
C THR A 388 2.52 -9.02 7.35
N TYR A 389 1.39 -9.29 8.00
CA TYR A 389 0.50 -8.25 8.52
C TYR A 389 1.23 -7.22 9.42
N GLN A 390 2.08 -7.69 10.34
CA GLN A 390 2.77 -6.79 11.28
C GLN A 390 3.77 -5.88 10.55
N GLU A 391 4.41 -6.36 9.50
CA GLU A 391 5.34 -5.56 8.70
C GLU A 391 4.62 -4.48 7.90
N ILE A 392 3.43 -4.77 7.38
CA ILE A 392 2.59 -3.75 6.71
C ILE A 392 2.16 -2.68 7.72
N VAL A 393 1.72 -3.09 8.92
CA VAL A 393 1.36 -2.16 9.99
C VAL A 393 2.57 -1.32 10.43
N ARG A 394 3.74 -1.94 10.59
CA ARG A 394 4.99 -1.24 10.93
C ARG A 394 5.33 -0.16 9.90
N ALA A 395 5.23 -0.49 8.61
CA ALA A 395 5.61 0.41 7.53
C ALA A 395 4.58 1.52 7.22
N ARG A 396 3.30 1.32 7.54
CA ARG A 396 2.23 2.28 7.19
C ARG A 396 1.67 3.04 8.37
N GLN A 397 1.44 2.38 9.51
CA GLN A 397 0.84 3.03 10.67
C GLN A 397 1.92 3.57 11.60
N ASN A 398 2.88 2.71 11.92
CA ASN A 398 3.89 3.01 12.92
C ASN A 398 4.96 3.98 12.38
N GLU A 399 5.26 3.93 11.08
CA GLU A 399 6.13 4.92 10.44
C GLU A 399 5.48 6.30 10.40
N ASP A 400 4.21 6.40 9.98
CA ASP A 400 3.44 7.65 10.03
C ASP A 400 3.39 8.21 11.48
N LEU A 401 3.27 7.33 12.49
CA LEU A 401 3.30 7.68 13.91
C LEU A 401 4.65 8.32 14.31
N VAL A 402 5.77 7.68 13.97
CA VAL A 402 7.12 8.19 14.24
C VAL A 402 7.31 9.55 13.55
N GLN A 403 7.01 9.64 12.27
CA GLN A 403 7.17 10.87 11.50
C GLN A 403 6.30 12.00 12.04
N PHE A 404 5.10 11.71 12.52
CA PHE A 404 4.22 12.68 13.15
C PHE A 404 4.83 13.25 14.43
N PHE A 405 5.32 12.40 15.34
CA PHE A 405 5.86 12.87 16.62
C PHE A 405 7.21 13.58 16.50
N PHE A 406 8.06 13.18 15.55
CA PHE A 406 9.33 13.87 15.29
C PHE A 406 9.16 15.18 14.48
N ARG A 407 7.95 15.75 14.39
CA ARG A 407 7.73 17.15 13.93
C ARG A 407 7.78 18.17 15.06
N SER A 408 7.81 17.68 16.29
CA SER A 408 7.66 18.46 17.51
C SER A 408 9.02 18.81 18.13
N TRP A 409 9.02 19.25 19.39
CA TRP A 409 10.25 19.49 20.19
C TRP A 409 11.25 18.33 20.18
N LEU A 410 10.78 17.08 19.97
CA LEU A 410 11.65 15.91 19.82
C LEU A 410 12.66 15.98 18.66
N ARG A 411 12.48 16.91 17.73
CA ARG A 411 13.40 17.16 16.62
C ARG A 411 14.54 18.11 16.98
N VAL A 412 14.44 18.80 18.11
CA VAL A 412 15.32 19.89 18.52
C VAL A 412 16.34 19.35 19.53
N PRO A 413 17.63 19.20 19.16
CA PRO A 413 18.62 18.55 20.03
C PRO A 413 18.80 19.24 21.38
N ASP A 414 18.74 20.56 21.40
CA ASP A 414 18.98 21.46 22.53
C ASP A 414 17.72 21.84 23.32
N ASP A 415 16.56 21.22 23.06
CA ASP A 415 15.31 21.50 23.77
C ASP A 415 15.12 20.54 24.98
N PRO A 416 15.28 20.98 26.24
CA PRO A 416 15.21 20.09 27.39
C PRO A 416 13.78 19.80 27.86
N ARG A 417 12.75 20.37 27.22
CA ARG A 417 11.38 20.31 27.73
C ARG A 417 10.84 18.88 27.69
N ASP A 418 10.15 18.52 28.76
CA ASP A 418 9.29 17.35 28.79
C ASP A 418 8.06 17.58 27.91
N GLY A 419 7.42 16.49 27.48
CA GLY A 419 6.13 16.60 26.82
C GLY A 419 5.41 15.28 26.66
N GLU A 420 4.31 15.32 25.93
CA GLU A 420 3.33 14.26 25.91
C GLU A 420 2.87 13.88 24.51
N PHE A 421 2.70 12.58 24.28
CA PHE A 421 2.01 12.04 23.13
C PHE A 421 0.84 11.18 23.53
N ARG A 422 -0.25 11.26 22.76
CA ARG A 422 -1.49 10.52 22.96
C ARG A 422 -1.74 9.64 21.75
N VAL A 423 -1.89 8.35 21.97
CA VAL A 423 -2.21 7.37 20.93
C VAL A 423 -3.43 6.57 21.33
N TYR A 424 -4.07 5.91 20.37
CA TYR A 424 -5.32 5.23 20.66
C TYR A 424 -5.12 3.98 21.53
N ASP A 425 -4.19 3.10 21.17
CA ASP A 425 -4.02 1.80 21.84
C ASP A 425 -2.62 1.53 22.40
N LEU A 426 -2.55 0.59 23.33
CA LEU A 426 -1.31 0.13 23.97
C LEU A 426 -0.28 -0.39 22.96
N ALA A 427 -0.70 -0.97 21.83
CA ALA A 427 0.25 -1.48 20.84
C ALA A 427 0.99 -0.31 20.13
N GLN A 428 0.29 0.78 19.82
CA GLN A 428 0.91 2.01 19.32
C GLN A 428 1.84 2.63 20.35
N ALA A 429 1.41 2.69 21.62
CA ALA A 429 2.20 3.28 22.70
C ALA A 429 3.49 2.51 22.97
N THR A 430 3.38 1.18 23.05
CA THR A 430 4.51 0.28 23.23
C THR A 430 5.49 0.38 22.07
N PHE A 431 4.98 0.42 20.83
CA PHE A 431 5.82 0.60 19.65
C PHE A 431 6.57 1.94 19.72
N LEU A 432 5.89 3.05 20.02
CA LEU A 432 6.52 4.37 20.09
C LEU A 432 7.60 4.43 21.16
N LYS A 433 7.32 3.90 22.36
CA LYS A 433 8.29 3.78 23.43
C LYS A 433 9.53 3.00 22.98
N GLY A 434 9.32 1.80 22.43
CA GLY A 434 10.43 0.97 21.94
C GLY A 434 11.23 1.65 20.84
N PHE A 435 10.57 2.42 19.95
CA PHE A 435 11.26 3.21 18.94
C PHE A 435 12.12 4.30 19.56
N ILE A 436 11.57 5.09 20.51
CA ILE A 436 12.32 6.16 21.18
C ILE A 436 13.53 5.60 21.92
N GLU A 437 13.36 4.52 22.69
CA GLU A 437 14.44 3.86 23.42
C GLU A 437 15.52 3.31 22.46
N ALA A 438 15.11 2.73 21.33
CA ALA A 438 16.03 2.22 20.32
C ALA A 438 16.83 3.32 19.60
N THR A 439 16.43 4.60 19.69
CA THR A 439 17.22 5.69 19.09
C THR A 439 18.55 5.94 19.82
N GLY A 440 18.71 5.45 21.05
CA GLY A 440 19.88 5.72 21.89
C GLY A 440 20.01 7.17 22.37
N ARG A 441 19.01 8.02 22.09
CA ARG A 441 18.96 9.40 22.60
C ARG A 441 18.62 9.37 24.10
N PRO A 442 19.03 10.38 24.89
CA PRO A 442 18.82 10.41 26.33
C PRO A 442 17.37 10.77 26.71
N PHE A 443 16.40 10.14 26.06
CA PHE A 443 14.98 10.36 26.30
C PHE A 443 14.44 9.29 27.24
N LYS A 444 13.67 9.70 28.24
CA LYS A 444 12.97 8.79 29.14
C LYS A 444 11.53 8.63 28.69
N SER A 445 11.12 7.43 28.26
CA SER A 445 9.74 7.18 27.81
C SER A 445 8.89 6.50 28.89
N ILE A 446 7.74 7.09 29.20
CA ILE A 446 6.77 6.59 30.20
C ILE A 446 5.47 6.25 29.49
N LEU A 447 4.85 5.11 29.82
CA LEU A 447 3.51 4.77 29.32
C LEU A 447 2.47 5.00 30.41
N GLU A 448 1.35 5.62 30.07
CA GLU A 448 0.24 5.84 30.99
C GLU A 448 -1.09 5.49 30.32
N HIS A 449 -1.90 4.67 31.00
CA HIS A 449 -3.25 4.33 30.53
C HIS A 449 -4.22 5.40 31.00
N VAL A 450 -4.96 5.99 30.07
CA VAL A 450 -6.04 6.95 30.34
C VAL A 450 -7.32 6.19 30.71
N ILE A 451 -7.33 5.57 31.89
CA ILE A 451 -8.45 4.74 32.37
C ILE A 451 -9.71 5.59 32.52
N GLU A 452 -9.56 6.83 32.98
CA GLU A 452 -10.64 7.79 33.24
C GLU A 452 -11.41 8.21 31.98
N ALA A 453 -10.85 7.99 30.78
CA ALA A 453 -11.58 8.21 29.54
C ALA A 453 -12.68 7.15 29.30
N GLY A 454 -12.67 6.03 30.04
CA GLY A 454 -13.69 4.98 29.94
C GLY A 454 -13.73 4.26 28.59
N VAL A 455 -12.64 4.28 27.82
CA VAL A 455 -12.58 3.73 26.46
C VAL A 455 -12.65 2.19 26.46
N ASP A 456 -12.04 1.53 27.44
CA ASP A 456 -12.03 0.07 27.58
C ASP A 456 -13.33 -0.53 28.18
N GLU A 457 -14.31 0.30 28.55
CA GLU A 457 -15.61 -0.17 29.04
C GLU A 457 -16.36 -1.00 27.97
N HIS A 458 -16.07 -0.75 26.69
CA HIS A 458 -16.65 -1.51 25.59
C HIS A 458 -15.66 -2.51 25.01
N LYS A 459 -15.94 -3.81 25.20
CA LYS A 459 -15.16 -4.88 24.55
C LYS A 459 -15.74 -5.16 23.16
N PRO A 460 -14.93 -5.10 22.09
CA PRO A 460 -15.42 -5.41 20.75
C PRO A 460 -16.03 -6.81 20.72
N LYS A 461 -17.22 -6.95 20.14
CA LYS A 461 -17.75 -8.29 19.86
C LYS A 461 -16.82 -8.97 18.84
N PRO A 462 -16.37 -10.22 19.08
CA PRO A 462 -15.49 -10.89 18.13
C PRO A 462 -16.15 -10.96 16.75
N VAL A 463 -15.49 -10.35 15.75
CA VAL A 463 -16.00 -10.28 14.38
C VAL A 463 -15.80 -11.63 13.71
N GLY A 464 -16.87 -12.43 13.73
CA GLY A 464 -16.99 -13.68 12.99
C GLY A 464 -16.70 -14.92 13.82
N ARG A 465 -17.45 -15.99 13.55
CA ARG A 465 -17.16 -17.33 14.05
C ARG A 465 -15.75 -17.72 13.57
N PRO A 466 -14.88 -18.26 14.45
CA PRO A 466 -13.58 -18.79 14.03
C PRO A 466 -13.80 -19.68 12.81
N LYS A 467 -13.09 -19.44 11.70
CA LYS A 467 -13.08 -20.40 10.59
C LYS A 467 -12.50 -21.67 11.18
N THR A 468 -13.34 -22.67 11.42
CA THR A 468 -12.88 -24.03 11.70
C THR A 468 -12.01 -24.39 10.51
N VAL A 469 -10.70 -24.56 10.74
CA VAL A 469 -9.77 -25.04 9.71
C VAL A 469 -10.19 -26.47 9.45
N LYS A 470 -10.98 -26.66 8.41
CA LYS A 470 -11.47 -27.97 8.03
C LYS A 470 -10.34 -28.74 7.39
N THR A 471 -10.09 -29.95 7.87
CA THR A 471 -9.14 -30.86 7.25
C THR A 471 -9.58 -31.20 5.82
N GLU A 472 -8.67 -31.68 5.00
CA GLU A 472 -9.00 -32.01 3.60
C GLU A 472 -10.03 -33.14 3.48
N ALA A 473 -10.04 -34.05 4.46
CA ALA A 473 -11.10 -35.03 4.64
C ALA A 473 -12.47 -34.37 4.92
N GLU A 474 -12.53 -33.33 5.75
CA GLU A 474 -13.78 -32.61 6.05
C GLU A 474 -14.27 -31.77 4.86
N LYS A 475 -13.36 -31.20 4.06
CA LYS A 475 -13.73 -30.51 2.81
C LYS A 475 -14.30 -31.50 1.79
N GLN A 476 -13.67 -32.66 1.62
CA GLN A 476 -14.15 -33.73 0.73
C GLN A 476 -15.50 -34.29 1.19
N ALA A 477 -15.68 -34.56 2.49
CA ALA A 477 -16.95 -35.03 3.04
C ALA A 477 -18.09 -34.02 2.84
N ARG A 478 -17.80 -32.72 2.96
CA ARG A 478 -18.78 -31.66 2.69
C ARG A 478 -19.12 -31.57 1.21
N ALA A 479 -18.14 -31.69 0.32
CA ALA A 479 -18.37 -31.72 -1.12
C ALA A 479 -19.23 -32.93 -1.53
N ALA A 480 -18.99 -34.10 -0.92
CA ALA A 480 -19.81 -35.30 -1.12
C ALA A 480 -21.25 -35.10 -0.63
N LYS A 481 -21.46 -34.56 0.58
CA LYS A 481 -22.81 -34.23 1.09
C LYS A 481 -23.52 -33.22 0.20
N ALA A 482 -22.82 -32.19 -0.29
CA ALA A 482 -23.38 -31.20 -1.19
C ALA A 482 -23.82 -31.83 -2.52
N ARG A 483 -23.01 -32.75 -3.10
CA ARG A 483 -23.37 -33.50 -4.32
C ARG A 483 -24.63 -34.35 -4.12
N ILE A 484 -24.73 -35.07 -3.00
CA ILE A 484 -25.91 -35.90 -2.67
C ILE A 484 -27.16 -35.02 -2.50
N SER A 485 -27.05 -33.93 -1.74
CA SER A 485 -28.16 -33.00 -1.54
C SER A 485 -28.63 -32.37 -2.86
N ASN A 486 -27.70 -31.97 -3.73
CA ASN A 486 -28.03 -31.35 -5.00
C ASN A 486 -28.68 -32.37 -5.97
N SER A 487 -28.23 -33.63 -5.94
CA SER A 487 -28.86 -34.74 -6.68
C SER A 487 -30.30 -34.99 -6.21
N MET A 488 -30.54 -35.01 -4.90
CA MET A 488 -31.87 -35.17 -4.31
C MET A 488 -32.81 -34.00 -4.66
N SER A 489 -32.33 -32.76 -4.59
CA SER A 489 -33.11 -31.58 -4.98
C SER A 489 -33.47 -31.60 -6.47
N LYS A 490 -32.53 -31.96 -7.35
CA LYS A 490 -32.81 -32.10 -8.79
C LYS A 490 -33.80 -33.22 -9.08
N ARG A 491 -33.75 -34.33 -8.34
CA ARG A 491 -34.73 -35.42 -8.47
C ARG A 491 -36.14 -34.97 -8.06
N LYS A 492 -36.28 -34.31 -6.91
CA LYS A 492 -37.57 -33.74 -6.47
C LYS A 492 -38.12 -32.74 -7.48
N ALA A 493 -37.27 -31.86 -8.03
CA ALA A 493 -37.69 -30.91 -9.06
C ALA A 493 -38.19 -31.60 -10.34
N ARG A 494 -37.52 -32.68 -10.78
CA ARG A 494 -37.96 -33.48 -11.93
C ARG A 494 -39.26 -34.25 -11.67
N GLU A 495 -39.45 -34.75 -10.45
CA GLU A 495 -40.68 -35.43 -10.05
C GLU A 495 -41.87 -34.46 -9.97
N ALA A 496 -41.65 -33.23 -9.47
CA ALA A 496 -42.65 -32.16 -9.50
C ALA A 496 -43.01 -31.76 -10.93
N LEU A 497 -42.01 -31.53 -11.80
CA LEU A 497 -42.24 -31.19 -13.20
C LEU A 497 -43.03 -32.28 -13.93
N ARG A 498 -42.71 -33.56 -13.70
CA ARG A 498 -43.46 -34.69 -14.29
C ARG A 498 -44.88 -34.81 -13.76
N LYS A 499 -45.13 -34.38 -12.52
CA LYS A 499 -46.47 -34.32 -11.95
C LYS A 499 -47.27 -33.21 -12.61
N ASP A 500 -46.68 -32.02 -12.74
CA ASP A 500 -47.30 -30.88 -13.42
C ASP A 500 -47.57 -31.19 -14.91
N GLU A 501 -46.67 -31.88 -15.61
CA GLU A 501 -46.89 -32.35 -17.00
C GLU A 501 -48.05 -33.35 -17.10
N ARG A 502 -48.22 -34.23 -16.10
CA ARG A 502 -49.35 -35.17 -16.02
C ARG A 502 -50.66 -34.45 -15.76
N ASP A 503 -50.67 -33.51 -14.82
CA ASP A 503 -51.85 -32.74 -14.42
C ASP A 503 -52.27 -31.79 -15.56
N ALA A 504 -51.32 -31.27 -16.34
CA ALA A 504 -51.55 -30.47 -17.54
C ALA A 504 -51.92 -31.30 -18.80
N GLY A 505 -51.99 -32.62 -18.70
CA GLY A 505 -52.41 -33.50 -19.81
C GLY A 505 -51.46 -33.55 -21.02
N THR A 506 -50.22 -33.07 -20.88
CA THR A 506 -49.24 -32.94 -21.98
C THR A 506 -48.34 -34.16 -22.15
N VAL A 507 -48.47 -35.19 -21.30
CA VAL A 507 -47.69 -36.42 -21.40
C VAL A 507 -48.12 -37.25 -22.62
N ARG A 508 -47.33 -37.20 -23.69
CA ARG A 508 -47.50 -38.09 -24.87
C ARG A 508 -47.41 -39.55 -24.44
N LYS A 509 -48.47 -40.34 -24.68
CA LYS A 509 -48.45 -41.80 -24.51
C LYS A 509 -47.34 -42.39 -25.38
N ARG A 510 -46.54 -43.31 -24.82
CA ARG A 510 -45.49 -44.05 -25.54
C ARG A 510 -46.08 -44.60 -26.85
N GLY A 511 -45.52 -44.16 -27.97
CA GLY A 511 -45.91 -44.65 -29.30
C GLY A 511 -45.76 -46.16 -29.40
N ARG A 512 -46.69 -46.78 -30.13
CA ARG A 512 -46.77 -48.23 -30.37
C ARG A 512 -45.43 -48.76 -30.90
N PRO A 513 -44.91 -49.89 -30.38
CA PRO A 513 -43.68 -50.49 -30.90
C PRO A 513 -43.82 -50.84 -32.39
N PRO A 514 -42.74 -50.73 -33.20
CA PRO A 514 -42.79 -51.09 -34.61
C PRO A 514 -43.11 -52.58 -34.76
N LYS A 515 -44.04 -52.92 -35.65
CA LYS A 515 -44.44 -54.29 -35.94
C LYS A 515 -43.29 -54.99 -36.69
N HIS A 516 -42.54 -55.86 -35.99
CA HIS A 516 -41.54 -56.73 -36.61
C HIS A 516 -42.25 -57.73 -37.52
N LYS A 517 -41.90 -57.75 -38.81
CA LYS A 517 -42.30 -58.81 -39.75
C LYS A 517 -41.59 -60.11 -39.32
N GLY A 518 -42.36 -61.13 -38.96
CA GLY A 518 -41.87 -62.46 -38.64
C GLY A 518 -41.58 -63.22 -39.93
N GLY A 519 -40.32 -63.62 -40.13
CA GLY A 519 -39.95 -64.69 -41.05
C GLY A 519 -40.07 -66.02 -40.30
N GLU A 520 -40.89 -66.91 -40.83
CA GLU A 520 -40.92 -68.32 -40.46
C GLU A 520 -39.68 -69.01 -41.05
N ASN A 521 -38.85 -69.57 -40.19
CA ASN A 521 -38.00 -70.70 -40.54
C ASN A 521 -38.39 -71.83 -39.58
N ALA A 522 -39.19 -72.76 -40.10
CA ALA A 522 -39.47 -74.04 -39.48
C ALA A 522 -38.61 -75.11 -40.16
N PHE A 523 -37.75 -75.73 -39.36
CA PHE A 523 -37.27 -77.10 -39.49
C PHE A 523 -37.10 -77.59 -38.03
N PRO A 524 -37.37 -78.87 -37.69
CA PRO A 524 -36.68 -79.98 -38.34
C PRO A 524 -37.42 -81.35 -38.43
N HIS A 525 -36.74 -82.26 -39.14
CA HIS A 525 -36.86 -83.74 -39.20
C HIS A 525 -38.14 -84.29 -39.85
N SER A 526 -38.09 -85.19 -40.83
CA SER A 526 -37.13 -86.26 -41.16
C SER A 526 -37.08 -86.53 -42.66
#